data_AF-B4I3G5-F1
#
_entry.id   AF-B4I3G5-F1
#
_cell.length_a   1.000
_cell.length_b   1.000
_cell.length_c   1.000
_cell.angle_alpha   90.00
_cell.angle_beta   90.00
_cell.angle_gamma   90.00
#
_symmetry.space_group_name_H-M   'P 1'
#
loop_
_entity.id
_entity.type
_entity.pdbx_description
1 polymer ?
#
loop_
_entity_poly.entity_id
_entity_poly.type
_entity_poly.pdbx_seq_one_letter_code
_entity_poly.pdbx_strand_id
1 'polypeptide(L)'
;MKVTELRSGQLGCEVSKSLIFKAARQIAPIQKVRQVRDDKFLGTIIKLEPAGRLNLKNPDNIIRTSSNEHNFVYVGLPRMKGKCVNCLKKNRTGLRRINTLCNTCPGSNWMCEPCFEELHS
;
A
#
# COMPACT_ATOMS: atom_id res chain seq x y z
N MET A 1 64.62 24.60 8.62
CA MET A 1 64.75 26.02 9.03
C MET A 1 65.06 26.87 7.81
N LYS A 2 64.10 27.69 7.38
CA LYS A 2 64.28 29.01 6.75
C LYS A 2 62.91 29.64 6.67
N VAL A 3 62.69 30.61 7.55
CA VAL A 3 61.55 31.51 7.56
C VAL A 3 61.96 32.72 6.73
N THR A 4 61.08 33.23 5.88
CA THR A 4 61.17 34.62 5.40
C THR A 4 59.75 35.11 5.06
N GLU A 5 59.23 35.89 6.00
CA GLU A 5 58.33 37.05 5.86
C GLU A 5 58.64 37.90 4.60
N LEU A 6 57.80 38.76 4.01
CA LEU A 6 56.57 39.50 4.40
C LEU A 6 56.11 40.34 3.19
N ARG A 7 54.89 40.90 3.28
CA ARG A 7 54.32 42.10 2.60
C ARG A 7 53.84 41.93 1.15
N SER A 8 52.84 42.65 0.65
CA SER A 8 51.71 43.47 1.15
C SER A 8 51.05 44.03 -0.12
N GLY A 9 49.74 44.30 -0.10
CA GLY A 9 49.07 45.20 -1.06
C GLY A 9 48.00 44.48 -1.89
N GLN A 10 46.72 44.54 -1.52
CA GLN A 10 45.75 45.64 -1.73
C GLN A 10 45.18 45.76 -3.15
N LEU A 11 43.85 45.56 -3.17
CA LEU A 11 42.81 46.34 -3.86
C LEU A 11 42.68 46.24 -5.39
N GLY A 12 41.55 45.64 -5.79
CA GLY A 12 40.98 45.72 -7.14
C GLY A 12 39.73 44.85 -7.27
N CYS A 13 38.64 45.20 -6.59
CA CYS A 13 37.34 44.56 -6.83
C CYS A 13 36.76 45.11 -8.14
N GLU A 14 37.03 44.43 -9.26
CA GLU A 14 36.36 44.70 -10.52
C GLU A 14 35.00 43.98 -10.55
N VAL A 15 33.96 44.80 -10.75
CA VAL A 15 32.57 44.40 -10.94
C VAL A 15 32.45 43.69 -12.29
N SER A 16 32.40 42.36 -12.27
CA SER A 16 32.06 41.56 -13.45
C SER A 16 30.68 40.92 -13.29
N LYS A 17 29.84 41.31 -14.24
CA LYS A 17 28.42 40.99 -14.36
C LYS A 17 28.20 39.50 -14.63
N SER A 18 27.15 38.99 -13.99
CA SER A 18 26.20 38.00 -14.51
C SER A 18 26.74 36.68 -15.06
N LEU A 19 26.42 35.58 -14.38
CA LEU A 19 25.84 34.39 -15.04
C LEU A 19 25.04 33.58 -14.01
N ILE A 20 23.74 33.89 -13.89
CA ILE A 20 22.82 33.06 -13.10
C ILE A 20 22.41 31.88 -13.98
N PHE A 21 22.85 30.68 -13.59
CA PHE A 21 22.43 29.41 -14.17
C PHE A 21 20.90 29.24 -14.03
N LYS A 22 20.15 29.45 -15.12
CA LYS A 22 18.74 29.03 -15.18
C LYS A 22 18.68 27.57 -15.61
N ALA A 23 18.75 26.66 -14.65
CA ALA A 23 18.36 25.26 -14.87
C ALA A 23 16.82 25.16 -14.84
N ALA A 24 16.18 25.27 -16.00
CA ALA A 24 14.77 24.98 -16.15
C ALA A 24 14.56 23.46 -16.07
N ARG A 25 14.07 22.97 -14.92
CA ARG A 25 13.57 21.60 -14.80
C ARG A 25 12.28 21.49 -15.62
N GLN A 26 12.36 20.85 -16.78
CA GLN A 26 11.18 20.46 -17.53
C GLN A 26 10.48 19.32 -16.78
N ILE A 27 9.37 19.64 -16.12
CA ILE A 27 8.49 18.63 -15.54
C ILE A 27 7.64 18.10 -16.69
N ALA A 28 7.91 16.86 -17.11
CA ALA A 28 7.09 16.17 -18.10
C ALA A 28 5.65 16.02 -17.58
N PRO A 29 4.63 16.20 -18.44
CA PRO A 29 3.25 16.00 -18.04
C PRO A 29 3.02 14.53 -17.69
N ILE A 30 2.62 14.28 -16.44
CA ILE A 30 2.21 12.97 -15.94
C ILE A 30 0.97 12.55 -16.75
N GLN A 31 1.16 11.61 -17.68
CA GLN A 31 0.05 10.96 -18.36
C GLN A 31 -0.78 10.21 -17.32
N LYS A 32 -1.98 10.73 -17.07
CA LYS A 32 -2.96 10.16 -16.15
C LYS A 32 -3.45 8.86 -16.77
N VAL A 33 -2.79 7.74 -16.44
CA VAL A 33 -3.20 6.40 -16.88
C VAL A 33 -4.63 6.17 -16.37
N ARG A 34 -5.57 6.16 -17.31
CA ARG A 34 -6.98 5.88 -17.09
C ARG A 34 -7.08 4.40 -16.72
N GLN A 35 -7.20 4.10 -15.42
CA GLN A 35 -7.47 2.74 -14.98
C GLN A 35 -8.87 2.37 -15.48
N VAL A 36 -8.90 1.49 -16.48
CA VAL A 36 -10.11 0.81 -16.94
C VAL A 36 -10.59 -0.05 -15.77
N ARG A 37 -11.77 0.28 -15.24
CA ARG A 37 -12.44 -0.54 -14.22
C ARG A 37 -13.24 -1.61 -14.95
N ASP A 38 -12.63 -2.76 -15.18
CA ASP A 38 -13.38 -3.97 -15.47
C ASP A 38 -13.84 -4.61 -14.15
N ASP A 39 -14.73 -3.91 -13.43
CA ASP A 39 -15.46 -4.47 -12.29
C ASP A 39 -16.64 -5.29 -12.82
N LYS A 40 -16.36 -6.42 -13.47
CA LYS A 40 -17.32 -7.52 -13.58
C LYS A 40 -17.18 -8.38 -12.32
N PHE A 41 -17.64 -7.86 -11.18
CA PHE A 41 -17.82 -8.67 -9.98
C PHE A 41 -19.30 -8.98 -9.86
N LEU A 42 -19.64 -10.25 -10.15
CA LEU A 42 -20.97 -10.82 -9.98
C LEU A 42 -21.47 -10.47 -8.59
N GLY A 43 -22.50 -9.63 -8.57
CA GLY A 43 -23.27 -9.29 -7.40
C GLY A 43 -24.05 -10.50 -6.94
N THR A 44 -23.41 -11.37 -6.16
CA THR A 44 -24.15 -12.24 -5.26
C THR A 44 -24.71 -11.34 -4.18
N ILE A 45 -26.01 -11.09 -4.29
CA ILE A 45 -26.82 -10.35 -3.33
C ILE A 45 -26.68 -11.04 -1.98
N ILE A 46 -25.77 -10.54 -1.14
CA ILE A 46 -25.77 -10.86 0.27
C ILE A 46 -27.02 -10.16 0.81
N LYS A 47 -28.03 -10.94 1.21
CA LYS A 47 -29.13 -10.46 2.03
C LYS A 47 -28.52 -9.87 3.30
N LEU A 48 -28.35 -8.55 3.29
CA LEU A 48 -27.95 -7.81 4.48
C LEU A 48 -29.19 -7.73 5.37
N GLU A 49 -29.24 -8.62 6.36
CA GLU A 49 -30.21 -8.52 7.46
C GLU A 49 -30.13 -7.10 8.07
N PRO A 50 -31.24 -6.37 8.16
CA PRO A 50 -31.25 -4.94 8.48
C PRO A 50 -31.22 -4.71 9.99
N ALA A 51 -30.22 -5.24 10.71
CA ALA A 51 -29.75 -4.74 12.00
C ALA A 51 -28.70 -5.67 12.59
N GLY A 52 -27.52 -5.13 12.89
CA GLY A 52 -26.71 -5.57 14.02
C GLY A 52 -25.87 -6.84 13.82
N ARG A 53 -24.57 -6.62 13.54
CA ARG A 53 -23.45 -7.59 13.56
C ARG A 53 -23.28 -8.44 12.28
N LEU A 54 -22.09 -8.32 11.71
CA LEU A 54 -21.63 -9.22 10.64
C LEU A 54 -21.48 -10.64 11.20
N ASN A 55 -22.25 -11.58 10.66
CA ASN A 55 -22.08 -13.00 10.97
C ASN A 55 -20.95 -13.60 10.12
N LEU A 56 -19.72 -13.54 10.64
CA LEU A 56 -18.52 -14.14 10.03
C LEU A 56 -18.52 -15.68 10.03
N LYS A 57 -19.48 -16.30 10.73
CA LYS A 57 -19.66 -17.76 10.78
C LYS A 57 -20.74 -18.26 9.82
N ASN A 58 -21.39 -17.38 9.05
CA ASN A 58 -22.33 -17.83 8.04
C ASN A 58 -21.58 -18.68 7.00
N PRO A 59 -21.94 -19.97 6.79
CA PRO A 59 -21.32 -20.82 5.78
C PRO A 59 -21.40 -20.24 4.37
N ASP A 60 -22.40 -19.41 4.06
CA ASP A 60 -22.54 -18.77 2.74
C ASP A 60 -21.39 -17.82 2.40
N ASN A 61 -20.68 -17.32 3.42
CA ASN A 61 -19.55 -16.40 3.23
C ASN A 61 -18.21 -17.14 3.13
N ILE A 62 -18.18 -18.47 3.35
CA ILE A 62 -16.97 -19.27 3.28
C ILE A 62 -16.64 -19.53 1.80
N ILE A 63 -15.52 -18.96 1.35
CA ILE A 63 -15.00 -19.17 -0.01
C ILE A 63 -14.39 -20.58 -0.11
N ARG A 64 -13.64 -20.98 0.94
CA ARG A 64 -12.97 -22.28 1.03
C ARG A 64 -12.57 -22.60 2.46
N THR A 65 -12.38 -23.88 2.73
CA THR A 65 -11.83 -24.40 3.98
C THR A 65 -10.53 -25.13 3.66
N SER A 66 -9.48 -24.84 4.41
CA SER A 66 -8.18 -25.50 4.27
C SER A 66 -8.14 -26.86 4.96
N SER A 67 -7.08 -27.64 4.68
CA SER A 67 -6.79 -28.94 5.30
C SER A 67 -6.70 -28.87 6.83
N ASN A 68 -6.29 -27.71 7.38
CA ASN A 68 -6.15 -27.47 8.81
C ASN A 68 -7.41 -26.87 9.48
N GLU A 69 -8.57 -26.97 8.84
CA GLU A 69 -9.87 -26.51 9.37
C GLU A 69 -9.99 -24.97 9.53
N HIS A 70 -9.18 -24.21 8.80
CA HIS A 70 -9.33 -22.76 8.73
C HIS A 70 -10.25 -22.36 7.57
N ASN A 71 -11.19 -21.44 7.82
CA ASN A 71 -12.08 -20.98 6.76
C ASN A 71 -11.63 -19.62 6.21
N PHE A 72 -11.53 -19.55 4.90
CA PHE A 72 -11.32 -18.31 4.16
C PHE A 72 -12.67 -17.69 3.83
N VAL A 73 -12.95 -16.53 4.42
CA VAL A 73 -14.28 -15.91 4.43
C VAL A 73 -14.27 -14.59 3.67
N TYR A 74 -15.30 -14.38 2.85
CA TYR A 74 -15.60 -13.11 2.18
C TYR A 74 -16.46 -12.20 3.06
N VAL A 75 -16.06 -10.94 3.19
CA VAL A 75 -16.78 -9.89 3.91
C VAL A 75 -17.39 -8.92 2.89
N GLY A 76 -18.66 -9.10 2.57
CA GLY A 76 -19.38 -8.28 1.59
C GLY A 76 -19.80 -6.88 2.06
N LEU A 77 -19.27 -6.39 3.19
CA LEU A 77 -19.60 -5.07 3.71
C LEU A 77 -18.63 -4.01 3.13
N PRO A 78 -19.11 -3.01 2.36
CA PRO A 78 -18.23 -2.03 1.69
C PRO A 78 -17.29 -1.27 2.63
N ARG A 79 -17.69 -1.08 3.89
CA ARG A 79 -16.94 -0.37 4.92
C ARG A 79 -15.97 -1.26 5.72
N MET A 80 -16.13 -2.59 5.68
CA MET A 80 -15.30 -3.53 6.42
C MET A 80 -14.26 -4.15 5.49
N LYS A 81 -13.10 -3.49 5.39
CA LYS A 81 -11.96 -3.98 4.63
C LYS A 81 -10.68 -3.80 5.44
N GLY A 82 -9.77 -4.76 5.36
CA GLY A 82 -8.49 -4.74 6.07
C GLY A 82 -7.30 -4.81 5.12
N LYS A 83 -6.09 -4.72 5.67
CA LYS A 83 -4.85 -5.04 4.95
C LYS A 83 -4.41 -6.44 5.34
N CYS A 84 -3.80 -7.18 4.42
CA CYS A 84 -3.25 -8.50 4.72
C CYS A 84 -2.18 -8.39 5.82
N VAL A 85 -2.42 -9.02 6.96
CA VAL A 85 -1.52 -8.98 8.13
C VAL A 85 -0.16 -9.61 7.81
N ASN A 86 -0.14 -10.66 6.99
CA ASN A 86 1.09 -11.35 6.63
C ASN A 86 1.92 -10.56 5.62
N CYS A 87 1.26 -9.87 4.67
CA CYS A 87 1.97 -8.95 3.80
C CYS A 87 2.55 -7.75 4.57
N LEU A 88 1.83 -7.26 5.59
CA LEU A 88 2.35 -6.23 6.49
C LEU A 88 3.59 -6.72 7.25
N LYS A 89 3.56 -7.95 7.80
CA LYS A 89 4.73 -8.58 8.45
C LYS A 89 5.93 -8.73 7.49
N LYS A 90 5.67 -8.99 6.21
CA LYS A 90 6.69 -9.04 5.14
C LYS A 90 7.14 -7.65 4.64
N ASN A 91 6.78 -6.56 5.33
CA ASN A 91 7.10 -5.17 4.98
C ASN A 91 6.68 -4.74 3.55
N ARG A 92 5.63 -5.35 2.99
CA ARG A 92 5.12 -4.94 1.67
C ARG A 92 4.37 -3.60 1.77
N THR A 93 4.77 -2.64 0.96
CA THR A 93 4.12 -1.33 0.84
C THR A 93 3.01 -1.36 -0.23
N GLY A 94 2.15 -0.33 -0.25
CA GLY A 94 1.11 -0.21 -1.30
C GLY A 94 0.01 -1.28 -1.26
N LEU A 95 -0.15 -1.99 -0.13
CA LEU A 95 -1.15 -3.06 -0.01
C LEU A 95 -2.58 -2.53 -0.19
N ARG A 96 -3.29 -3.14 -1.13
CA ARG A 96 -4.73 -2.91 -1.33
C ARG A 96 -5.51 -3.39 -0.11
N ARG A 97 -6.63 -2.72 0.16
CA ARG A 97 -7.60 -3.19 1.15
C ARG A 97 -8.36 -4.37 0.57
N ILE A 98 -8.41 -5.45 1.33
CA ILE A 98 -9.07 -6.70 0.98
C ILE A 98 -10.33 -6.88 1.83
N ASN A 99 -11.26 -7.66 1.32
CA ASN A 99 -12.51 -8.06 1.96
C ASN A 99 -12.48 -9.53 2.39
N THR A 100 -11.29 -10.14 2.49
CA THR A 100 -11.12 -11.54 2.87
C THR A 100 -10.38 -11.68 4.19
N LEU A 101 -10.83 -12.61 5.02
CA LEU A 101 -10.20 -12.91 6.30
C LEU A 101 -10.30 -14.40 6.64
N CYS A 102 -9.47 -14.85 7.58
CA CYS A 102 -9.61 -16.15 8.20
C CYS A 102 -10.37 -16.01 9.52
N ASN A 103 -11.57 -16.60 9.61
CA ASN A 103 -12.44 -16.48 10.80
C ASN A 103 -12.04 -17.45 11.93
N THR A 104 -11.28 -18.51 11.62
CA THR A 104 -10.78 -19.50 12.57
C THR A 104 -9.53 -19.00 13.31
N CYS A 105 -8.76 -18.09 12.71
CA CYS A 105 -7.59 -17.51 13.39
C CYS A 105 -8.00 -16.68 14.62
N PRO A 106 -7.18 -16.71 15.70
CA PRO A 106 -7.41 -15.86 16.85
C PRO A 106 -7.43 -14.39 16.43
N GLY A 107 -8.53 -13.69 16.75
CA GLY A 107 -8.73 -12.29 16.39
C GLY A 107 -9.17 -12.03 14.94
N SER A 108 -9.47 -13.06 14.15
CA SER A 108 -9.90 -12.95 12.74
C SER A 108 -8.92 -12.16 11.86
N ASN A 109 -8.00 -12.87 11.21
CA ASN A 109 -6.91 -12.24 10.48
C ASN A 109 -7.29 -11.89 9.04
N TRP A 110 -7.18 -10.61 8.68
CA TRP A 110 -7.25 -10.17 7.28
C TRP A 110 -6.09 -10.76 6.49
N MET A 111 -6.39 -11.50 5.42
CA MET A 111 -5.36 -12.12 4.60
C MET A 111 -5.79 -12.26 3.14
N CYS A 112 -4.84 -12.02 2.24
CA CYS A 112 -5.03 -12.30 0.83
C CYS A 112 -4.95 -13.81 0.56
N GLU A 113 -5.49 -14.21 -0.58
CA GLU A 113 -5.53 -15.60 -1.03
C GLU A 113 -4.17 -16.32 -0.97
N PRO A 114 -3.05 -15.74 -1.46
CA PRO A 114 -1.75 -16.42 -1.41
C PRO A 114 -1.24 -16.62 0.02
N CYS A 115 -1.46 -15.63 0.89
CA CYS A 115 -1.05 -15.77 2.30
C CYS A 115 -1.96 -16.72 3.08
N PHE A 116 -3.19 -16.95 2.64
CA PHE A 116 -4.04 -17.99 3.21
C PHE A 116 -3.48 -19.35 2.86
N GLU A 117 -3.22 -19.62 1.57
CA GLU A 117 -2.62 -20.87 1.09
C GLU A 117 -1.27 -21.15 1.77
N GLU A 118 -0.34 -20.20 1.75
CA GLU A 118 1.00 -20.39 2.35
C GLU A 118 0.97 -20.79 3.83
N LEU A 119 -0.03 -20.31 4.60
CA LEU A 119 -0.11 -20.56 6.05
C LEU A 119 -1.08 -21.67 6.44
N HIS A 120 -2.00 -22.03 5.56
CA HIS A 120 -3.06 -22.99 5.83
C HIS A 120 -3.09 -24.10 4.78
N SER A 121 -1.95 -24.47 4.19
CA SER A 121 -1.85 -25.66 3.34
C SER A 121 -1.95 -26.92 4.18
#